data_AF-A0A936WFI7-F1
#
_entry.id   AF-A0A936WFI7-F1
#
_cell.length_a   1.000
_cell.length_b   1.000
_cell.length_c   1.000
_cell.angle_alpha   90.00
_cell.angle_beta   90.00
_cell.angle_gamma   90.00
#
_symmetry.space_group_name_H-M   'P 1'
#
loop_
_entity.id
_entity.type
_entity.pdbx_description
1 polymer ?
#
loop_
_entity_poly.entity_id
_entity_poly.type
_entity_poly.pdbx_seq_one_letter_code
_entity_poly.pdbx_strand_id
1 'polypeptide(L)' 'MDRNRYREKRVCGARKKTGERCRSKDLHRGGKCKFHGGLSTGARTPEGKAKAIVAMRAGHAKWLSDMYA' A
#
# COMPACT_ATOMS: atom_id res chain seq x y z
N MET A 1 -15.66 4.49 -20.32
CA MET A 1 -14.84 3.85 -19.27
C MET A 1 -14.52 4.88 -18.21
N ASP A 2 -15.36 4.98 -17.20
CA ASP A 2 -15.22 5.97 -16.12
C ASP A 2 -14.14 5.51 -15.13
N ARG A 3 -12.89 5.97 -15.36
CA ARG A 3 -11.65 5.45 -14.76
C ARG A 3 -11.39 6.00 -13.35
N ASN A 4 -12.37 6.04 -12.46
CA ASN A 4 -12.11 6.51 -11.08
C ASN A 4 -12.93 5.84 -9.97
N ARG A 5 -12.89 4.50 -9.86
CA ARG A 5 -13.37 3.73 -8.69
C ARG A 5 -12.71 4.13 -7.35
N TYR A 6 -11.70 4.99 -7.34
CA TYR A 6 -11.04 5.45 -6.11
C TYR A 6 -11.69 6.68 -5.48
N ARG A 7 -12.46 7.45 -6.27
CA ARG A 7 -13.14 8.67 -5.80
C ARG A 7 -14.36 8.39 -4.92
N GLU A 8 -14.88 7.16 -4.97
CA GLU A 8 -15.99 6.69 -4.12
C GLU A 8 -15.54 6.39 -2.68
N LYS A 9 -14.26 6.06 -2.47
CA LYS A 9 -13.71 5.93 -1.11
C LYS A 9 -13.69 7.29 -0.45
N ARG A 10 -14.39 7.42 0.68
CA ARG A 10 -14.43 8.68 1.47
C ARG A 10 -13.29 8.81 2.48
N VAL A 11 -12.58 7.72 2.77
CA VAL A 11 -11.46 7.67 3.73
C VAL A 11 -10.37 6.69 3.29
N CYS A 12 -9.15 6.90 3.79
CA CYS A 12 -7.96 6.12 3.41
C CYS A 12 -8.10 4.64 3.77
N GLY A 13 -8.59 4.39 5.00
CA GLY A 13 -8.86 3.07 5.52
C GLY A 13 -7.63 2.17 5.68
N ALA A 14 -6.39 2.63 5.50
CA ALA A 14 -5.21 1.80 5.79
C ALA A 14 -5.10 1.49 7.29
N ARG A 15 -4.52 0.34 7.66
CA ARG A 15 -4.26 0.01 9.07
C ARG A 15 -3.12 0.90 9.59
N LYS A 16 -3.38 1.68 10.64
CA LYS A 16 -2.35 2.47 11.33
C LYS A 16 -1.47 1.57 12.21
N LYS A 17 -0.33 2.08 12.67
CA LYS A 17 0.49 1.42 13.70
C LYS A 17 -0.29 1.11 14.98
N THR A 18 -1.28 1.93 15.32
CA THR A 18 -2.18 1.74 16.49
C THR A 18 -3.23 0.63 16.28
N GLY A 19 -3.23 -0.07 15.15
CA GLY A 19 -4.22 -1.11 14.82
C GLY A 19 -5.51 -0.59 14.20
N GLU A 20 -5.94 0.62 14.55
CA GLU A 20 -7.16 1.22 13.99
C GLU A 20 -7.04 1.59 12.50
N ARG A 21 -8.19 1.74 11.82
CA ARG A 21 -8.25 2.15 10.41
C ARG A 21 -8.03 3.66 10.26
N CYS A 22 -7.33 4.06 9.20
CA CYS A 22 -7.05 5.46 8.89
C CYS A 22 -8.32 6.19 8.43
N ARG A 23 -8.67 7.26 9.15
CA ARG A 23 -9.86 8.09 8.89
C ARG A 23 -9.59 9.33 8.03
N SER A 24 -8.36 9.48 7.49
CA SER A 24 -7.99 10.62 6.65
C SER A 24 -8.85 10.66 5.38
N LYS A 25 -9.41 11.84 5.09
CA LYS A 25 -10.23 12.15 3.91
C LYS A 25 -9.42 12.74 2.75
N ASP A 26 -8.19 13.17 3.03
CA ASP A 26 -7.25 13.67 2.02
C ASP A 26 -6.69 12.47 1.25
N LEU A 27 -7.40 12.12 0.17
CA LEU A 27 -7.11 10.97 -0.66
C LEU A 27 -6.45 11.39 -1.96
N HIS A 28 -5.43 10.63 -2.32
CA HIS A 28 -4.72 10.81 -3.58
C HIS A 28 -4.91 9.58 -4.47
N ARG A 29 -4.06 9.44 -5.49
CA ARG A 29 -4.09 8.33 -6.45
C ARG A 29 -4.11 6.99 -5.70
N GLY A 30 -5.07 6.12 -6.05
CA GLY A 30 -5.23 4.81 -5.39
C GLY A 30 -6.05 4.83 -4.08
N GLY A 31 -6.64 5.97 -3.70
CA GLY A 31 -7.56 6.05 -2.55
C GLY A 31 -6.84 5.87 -1.21
N LYS A 32 -5.62 6.40 -1.10
CA LYS A 32 -4.80 6.40 0.12
C LYS A 32 -4.35 7.84 0.41
N CYS A 33 -4.10 8.15 1.68
CA CYS A 33 -3.58 9.46 2.08
C CYS A 33 -2.06 9.52 1.95
N LYS A 34 -1.47 10.70 2.11
CA LYS A 34 -0.01 10.92 2.05
C LYS A 34 0.81 9.98 2.93
N PHE A 35 0.29 9.62 4.11
CA PHE A 35 0.98 8.74 5.06
C PHE A 35 0.92 7.25 4.71
N HIS A 36 0.01 6.85 3.82
CA HIS A 36 -0.20 5.46 3.43
C HIS A 36 0.01 5.27 1.93
N GLY A 37 0.94 6.04 1.35
CA GLY A 37 1.39 5.88 -0.03
C GLY A 37 0.54 6.59 -1.08
N GLY A 38 -0.42 7.43 -0.70
CA GLY A 38 -1.24 8.18 -1.66
C GLY A 38 -0.44 9.12 -2.57
N LEU A 39 0.64 9.70 -2.05
CA LEU A 39 1.58 10.51 -2.82
C LEU A 39 2.77 9.71 -3.37
N SER A 40 2.82 8.40 -3.09
CA SER A 40 3.90 7.56 -3.61
C SER A 40 3.75 7.40 -5.12
N THR A 41 4.87 7.47 -5.81
CA THR A 41 4.94 7.24 -7.26
C THR A 41 5.37 5.82 -7.61
N GLY A 42 5.62 4.99 -6.58
CA GLY A 42 6.23 3.67 -6.73
C GLY A 42 7.69 3.74 -7.17
N ALA A 43 8.32 2.57 -7.34
CA ALA A 43 9.66 2.48 -7.91
C ALA A 43 9.62 2.79 -9.41
N ARG A 44 10.39 3.80 -9.83
CA ARG A 44 10.42 4.26 -11.23
C ARG A 44 11.51 3.58 -12.06
N THR A 45 12.64 3.24 -11.45
CA THR A 45 13.76 2.59 -12.16
C THR A 45 13.61 1.06 -12.20
N PRO A 46 14.20 0.38 -13.18
CA PRO A 46 14.22 -1.09 -13.24
C PRO A 46 14.79 -1.73 -11.96
N GLU A 47 15.88 -1.19 -11.44
CA GLU A 47 16.57 -1.70 -10.24
C GLU A 47 15.68 -1.53 -9.00
N GLY A 48 14.99 -0.38 -8.88
CA GLY A 48 14.05 -0.14 -7.80
C GLY A 48 12.86 -1.10 -7.83
N LYS A 49 12.35 -1.41 -9.02
CA LYS A 49 11.28 -2.41 -9.20
C LYS A 49 11.76 -3.80 -8.80
N ALA A 50 12.96 -4.20 -9.24
CA ALA A 50 13.56 -5.49 -8.88
C ALA A 50 13.72 -5.62 -7.35
N LYS A 51 14.26 -4.58 -6.69
CA LYS A 51 14.39 -4.54 -5.22
C LYS A 51 13.04 -4.70 -4.51
N ALA A 52 12.00 -4.01 -4.98
CA ALA A 52 10.66 -4.11 -4.41
C ALA A 52 10.08 -5.54 -4.52
N ILE A 53 10.29 -6.21 -5.66
CA ILE A 53 9.85 -7.60 -5.87
C ILE A 53 10.59 -8.56 -4.95
N VAL A 54 11.91 -8.42 -4.82
CA VAL A 54 12.73 -9.25 -3.92
C VAL A 54 12.26 -9.10 -2.47
N ALA A 55 12.06 -7.86 -2.01
CA ALA A 55 11.58 -7.60 -0.65
C ALA A 55 10.19 -8.20 -0.39
N MET A 56 9.27 -8.11 -1.36
CA MET A 56 7.95 -8.73 -1.25
C MET A 56 8.05 -10.25 -1.08
N ARG A 57 8.86 -10.92 -1.91
CA ARG A 57 9.07 -12.37 -1.86
C ARG A 57 9.67 -12.81 -0.53
N ALA A 58 10.69 -12.11 -0.05
CA ALA A 58 11.32 -12.38 1.24
C ALA A 58 10.33 -12.24 2.41
N GLY A 59 9.51 -11.17 2.41
CA GLY A 59 8.48 -10.98 3.43
C GLY A 59 7.41 -12.07 3.44
N HIS A 60 6.99 -12.53 2.25
CA HIS A 60 6.02 -13.63 2.14
C HIS A 60 6.59 -14.97 2.61
N ALA A 61 7.83 -15.29 2.22
CA ALA A 61 8.51 -16.50 2.68
C ALA A 61 8.64 -16.53 4.21
N LYS A 62 9.01 -15.40 4.83
CA LYS A 62 9.03 -15.28 6.29
C LYS A 62 7.66 -15.53 6.92
N TRP A 63 6.61 -14.90 6.39
CA TRP A 63 5.24 -15.08 6.90
C TRP A 63 4.77 -16.54 6.82
N LEU A 64 5.08 -17.24 5.72
CA LEU A 64 4.77 -18.68 5.60
C LEU A 64 5.52 -19.51 6.63
N SER A 65 6.82 -19.23 6.85
CA SER A 65 7.60 -19.90 7.88
C SER A 65 7.02 -19.68 9.27
N ASP A 66 6.63 -18.44 9.60
CA ASP A 66 6.09 -18.10 10.91
C ASP A 66 4.68 -18.70 11.13
N MET A 67 3.91 -18.93 10.06
CA MET A 67 2.53 -19.47 10.14
C MET A 67 2.47 -21.00 10.24
N TYR A 68 3.39 -21.70 9.58
CA TYR A 68 3.39 -23.17 9.48
C TYR A 68 4.49 -23.85 10.31
N ALA A 69 5.26 -23.09 11.08
CA ALA A 69 6.12 -23.61 12.15
C ALA A 69 5.32 -23.82 13.44
#